data_AF-A0A529NXB1-F1
#
_entry.id   AF-A0A529NXB1-F1
#
_cell.length_a   1.000
_cell.length_b   1.000
_cell.length_c   1.000
_cell.angle_alpha   90.00
_cell.angle_beta   90.00
_cell.angle_gamma   90.00
#
_symmetry.space_group_name_H-M   'P 1'
#
loop_
_entity.id
_entity.type
_entity.pdbx_description
1 polymer ?
#
loop_
_entity_poly.entity_id
_entity_poly.type
_entity_poly.pdbx_seq_one_letter_code
_entity_poly.pdbx_strand_id
1 'polypeptide(L)' 'QIRFLVDGAAPADLSGYERAVFLFDGHDAAQLEGARGHWKTMKEAGHTVTYWQQTPDRRWERKA' A
#
# COMPACT_ATOMS: atom_id res chain seq x y z
N GLN A 1 4.48 -14.57 -6.37
CA GLN A 1 4.73 -14.37 -4.91
C GLN A 1 4.22 -13.00 -4.48
N ILE A 2 3.70 -12.91 -3.25
CA ILE A 2 3.14 -11.67 -2.68
C ILE A 2 3.98 -11.22 -1.47
N ARG A 3 4.34 -9.94 -1.42
CA ARG A 3 5.06 -9.33 -0.29
C ARG A 3 4.16 -8.33 0.43
N PHE A 4 4.02 -8.50 1.75
CA PHE A 4 3.38 -7.51 2.62
C PHE A 4 4.45 -6.64 3.27
N LEU A 5 4.23 -5.34 3.24
CA LEU A 5 5.00 -4.32 3.92
C LEU A 5 4.09 -3.69 4.97
N VAL A 6 4.50 -3.76 6.23
CA VAL A 6 3.71 -3.32 7.39
C VAL A 6 4.51 -2.33 8.21
N ASP A 7 3.85 -1.56 9.06
CA ASP A 7 4.50 -0.69 10.05
C ASP A 7 5.53 0.27 9.43
N GLY A 8 5.16 0.90 8.31
CA GLY A 8 6.01 1.86 7.61
C GLY A 8 7.23 1.26 6.91
N ALA A 9 7.31 -0.06 6.72
CA ALA A 9 8.41 -0.70 6.01
C ALA A 9 8.58 -0.15 4.58
N ALA A 10 9.78 0.36 4.29
CA ALA A 10 10.13 0.85 2.97
C ALA A 10 10.29 -0.33 1.98
N PRO A 11 9.79 -0.19 0.73
CA PRO A 11 9.94 -1.23 -0.27
C PRO A 11 11.39 -1.32 -0.78
N ALA A 12 11.93 -2.54 -0.75
CA ALA A 12 13.10 -2.92 -1.55
C ALA A 12 12.70 -3.11 -3.03
N ASP A 13 13.61 -3.61 -3.87
CA ASP A 13 13.26 -3.94 -5.26
C ASP A 13 12.04 -4.89 -5.31
N LEU A 14 11.00 -4.44 -6.03
CA LEU A 14 9.74 -5.15 -6.16
C LEU A 14 9.66 -5.99 -7.45
N SER A 15 10.66 -5.93 -8.33
CA SER A 15 10.67 -6.59 -9.65
C SER A 15 10.42 -8.11 -9.60
N GLY A 16 10.84 -8.77 -8.51
CA GLY A 16 10.66 -10.21 -8.29
C GLY A 16 9.29 -10.63 -7.74
N TYR A 17 8.40 -9.68 -7.41
CA TYR A 17 7.08 -9.98 -6.84
C TYR A 17 5.96 -9.74 -7.84
N GLU A 18 4.95 -10.59 -7.80
CA GLU A 18 3.71 -10.39 -8.57
C GLU A 18 2.85 -9.28 -7.95
N ARG A 19 2.96 -9.09 -6.63
CA ARG A 19 2.21 -8.08 -5.89
C ARG A 19 2.94 -7.68 -4.60
N ALA A 20 3.03 -6.38 -4.39
CA ALA A 20 3.34 -5.79 -3.10
C ALA A 20 2.07 -5.23 -2.46
N VAL A 21 1.92 -5.40 -1.15
CA VAL A 21 0.81 -4.86 -0.36
C VAL A 21 1.38 -4.02 0.76
N PHE A 22 1.11 -2.73 0.73
CA PHE A 22 1.43 -1.81 1.81
C PHE A 22 0.24 -1.74 2.76
N LEU A 23 0.42 -2.23 3.97
CA LEU A 23 -0.59 -2.21 5.02
C LEU A 23 -0.18 -1.20 6.10
N PHE A 24 -1.07 -0.28 6.42
CA PHE A 24 -0.83 0.83 7.32
C PHE A 24 -2.07 1.15 8.14
N ASP A 25 -1.89 1.82 9.28
CA ASP A 25 -3.01 2.37 10.04
C ASP A 25 -3.47 3.70 9.42
N GLY A 26 -4.73 3.75 8.99
CA GLY A 26 -5.33 4.96 8.43
C GLY A 26 -5.57 6.08 9.44
N HIS A 27 -5.46 5.81 10.74
CA HIS A 27 -5.56 6.81 11.80
C HIS A 27 -4.20 7.39 12.22
N ASP A 28 -3.11 6.80 11.74
CA ASP A 28 -1.75 7.30 11.93
C ASP A 28 -1.36 8.20 10.76
N ALA A 29 -1.21 9.50 11.04
CA ALA A 29 -0.87 10.49 10.02
C ALA A 29 0.48 10.22 9.35
N ALA A 30 1.48 9.73 10.08
CA ALA A 30 2.81 9.47 9.52
C ALA A 30 2.78 8.29 8.55
N GLN A 31 2.04 7.24 8.90
CA GLN A 31 1.87 6.08 8.02
C GLN A 31 1.01 6.42 6.79
N LEU A 32 -0.03 7.25 6.95
CA LEU A 32 -0.83 7.74 5.84
C LEU A 32 0.02 8.51 4.83
N GLU A 33 0.87 9.42 5.29
CA GLU A 33 1.78 10.17 4.41
C GLU A 33 2.82 9.26 3.74
N GLY A 34 3.38 8.29 4.49
CA GLY A 34 4.24 7.25 3.91
C GLY A 34 3.56 6.47 2.78
N ALA A 35 2.32 6.02 3.02
CA ALA A 35 1.54 5.31 2.01
C ALA A 35 1.22 6.17 0.77
N ARG A 36 0.95 7.47 0.95
CA ARG A 36 0.80 8.43 -0.16
C ARG A 36 2.09 8.57 -0.97
N GLY A 37 3.24 8.62 -0.29
CA GLY A 37 4.55 8.62 -0.92
C GLY A 37 4.77 7.38 -1.79
N HIS A 38 4.55 6.19 -1.21
CA HIS A 38 4.66 4.93 -1.94
C HIS A 38 3.69 4.85 -3.13
N TRP A 39 2.45 5.27 -2.94
CA TRP A 39 1.45 5.34 -4.02
C TRP A 39 1.95 6.17 -5.21
N LYS A 40 2.52 7.35 -4.95
CA LYS A 40 3.09 8.20 -6.00
C LYS A 40 4.25 7.51 -6.71
N THR A 41 5.24 7.00 -5.97
CA THR A 41 6.40 6.32 -6.54
C THR A 41 6.00 5.11 -7.39
N MET A 42 5.04 4.30 -6.92
CA MET A 42 4.60 3.11 -7.66
C MET A 42 3.86 3.47 -8.96
N LYS A 43 3.06 4.54 -8.95
CA LYS A 43 2.43 5.06 -10.18
C LYS A 43 3.47 5.57 -11.17
N GLU A 44 4.45 6.34 -10.70
CA GLU A 44 5.53 6.87 -11.54
C GLU A 44 6.39 5.75 -12.14
N ALA A 45 6.59 4.66 -11.41
CA ALA A 45 7.24 3.44 -11.88
C ALA A 45 6.37 2.60 -12.86
N GLY A 46 5.13 3.01 -13.15
CA GLY A 46 4.25 2.35 -14.11
C GLY A 46 3.50 1.13 -13.57
N HIS A 47 3.52 0.90 -12.24
CA HIS A 47 2.78 -0.21 -11.66
C HIS A 47 1.27 0.05 -11.66
N THR A 48 0.48 -1.03 -11.76
CA THR A 48 -0.95 -0.97 -11.46
C THR A 48 -1.13 -0.89 -9.94
N VAL A 49 -1.69 0.23 -9.47
CA VAL A 49 -1.88 0.51 -8.03
C VAL A 49 -3.36 0.58 -7.72
N THR A 50 -3.78 -0.05 -6.62
CA THR A 50 -5.16 -0.01 -6.11
C THR A 50 -5.15 0.29 -4.62
N TYR A 51 -6.13 1.04 -4.16
CA TYR A 51 -6.29 1.40 -2.75
C TYR A 51 -7.51 0.68 -2.18
N TRP A 52 -7.29 0.00 -1.06
CA TRP A 52 -8.33 -0.71 -0.32
C TRP A 52 -8.40 -0.17 1.11
N GLN A 53 -9.61 -0.06 1.64
CA GLN A 53 -9.86 0.39 3.00
C GLN A 53 -10.76 -0.59 3.72
N GLN A 54 -10.49 -0.82 5.01
CA GLN A 54 -11.39 -1.60 5.85
C GLN A 54 -12.63 -0.77 6.20
N THR A 55 -13.80 -1.37 6.06
CA THR A 55 -15.10 -0.80 6.41
C THR A 55 -15.43 -1.04 7.89
N PRO A 56 -16.43 -0.34 8.47
CA PRO A 56 -16.85 -0.56 9.86
C PRO A 56 -17.27 -2.00 10.18
N ASP A 57 -17.75 -2.76 9.18
CA ASP A 57 -18.10 -4.18 9.28
C ASP A 57 -16.91 -5.13 9.04
N ARG A 58 -15.67 -4.60 9.12
CA ARG A 58 -14.39 -5.32 8.97
C ARG A 58 -14.11 -5.91 7.59
N ARG A 59 -14.91 -5.56 6.58
CA ARG A 59 -14.67 -5.95 5.17
C ARG A 59 -13.68 -5.00 4.51
N TRP A 60 -13.16 -5.38 3.36
CA TRP A 60 -12.29 -4.52 2.57
C TRP A 60 -13.01 -4.06 1.31
N GLU A 61 -12.94 -2.76 1.02
CA GLU A 61 -13.51 -2.14 -0.17
C GLU A 61 -12.42 -1.44 -0.99
N ARG A 62 -12.41 -1.64 -2.31
CA ARG A 62 -11.53 -0.90 -3.22
C ARG A 62 -12.06 0.51 -3.40
N LYS A 63 -11.29 1.52 -3.01
CA LYS A 63 -11.66 2.94 -3.12
C LYS A 63 -11.08 3.62 -4.36
N ALA A 64 -9.96 3.10 -4.90
CA ALA A 64 -9.33 3.55 -6.14
C ALA A 64 -8.55 2.42 -6.81
#